data_AF-A0A651E642-F1
#
_entry.id   AF-A0A651E642-F1
#
_cell.length_a   1.000
_cell.length_b   1.000
_cell.length_c   1.000
_cell.angle_alpha   90.00
_cell.angle_beta   90.00
_cell.angle_gamma   90.00
#
_symmetry.space_group_name_H-M   'P 1'
#
loop_
_entity.id
_entity.type
_entity.pdbx_description
1 polymer ?
#
loop_
_entity_poly.entity_id
_entity_poly.type
_entity_poly.pdbx_seq_one_letter_code
_entity_poly.pdbx_strand_id
1 'polypeptide(L)'
;MSSASAKPPSSARPPQTSPSPNSPQPRTPVLEDAWQRFGDYDKNAVKAQKAFIQQRKWVASLGVASTTAAVLYLVLEVTLGQEGPPLSDFIRSVATGQLRNANEAIMGSMSLLVIFLPILVTILIAASIKFNMGVNWVMLRGSAETLKKEIYRYRTQVDIYAADASEPREIVLARKIKIVGKHVMETQVNQSGLEVYDGELPPPYGAARSRGDDGFSNLTADLYLIYRLEDQFDYYRKKAQRLGRELTQLQWLVYILGGVGTLLAAVGFEVWVAVSSSFAAAFAGFLEFKRVEPNLISCNTAASDLYDLRAWWRALPESARQQQANIEALVNGTEQIIQGENASWVQEMRDALAELYGDQEQVQADQLQRMAEQGTLINVRDNQEIVQQIVVGPVLDPQEEAVEGEEPAEPAIAPDQAQDSIDISNDDDIDISGDIDISGDIDFSEADHGNLSGPDHVVLSEFNDPDQVDLSEFNVDLSDFFDPENDLPKETSEESETQAATDDIDWAKVL
;
A
#
# COMPACT_ATOMS: atom_id res chain seq x y z
N MET A 1 -17.68 -88.16 23.83
CA MET A 1 -17.33 -88.40 22.41
C MET A 1 -18.06 -87.35 21.58
N SER A 2 -17.47 -86.17 21.42
CA SER A 2 -16.57 -85.77 20.31
C SER A 2 -17.32 -85.47 19.01
N SER A 3 -17.54 -84.18 18.76
CA SER A 3 -17.59 -83.48 17.46
C SER A 3 -18.19 -82.10 17.70
N ALA A 4 -17.81 -81.00 17.06
CA ALA A 4 -16.63 -80.59 16.32
C ALA A 4 -16.95 -79.14 15.91
N SER A 5 -16.06 -78.20 16.24
CA SER A 5 -16.18 -76.78 15.96
C SER A 5 -16.17 -76.49 14.45
N ALA A 6 -17.05 -75.60 13.97
CA ALA A 6 -16.93 -74.99 12.64
C ALA A 6 -17.07 -73.47 12.76
N LYS A 7 -15.92 -72.80 12.59
CA LYS A 7 -15.71 -71.35 12.55
C LYS A 7 -16.06 -70.84 11.13
N PRO A 8 -16.79 -69.72 10.96
CA PRO A 8 -17.04 -69.14 9.65
C PRO A 8 -15.77 -68.47 9.07
N PRO A 9 -15.66 -68.37 7.73
CA PRO A 9 -14.44 -67.92 7.07
C PRO A 9 -14.20 -66.42 7.25
N SER A 10 -12.94 -66.09 7.53
CA SER A 10 -12.38 -64.74 7.58
C SER A 10 -12.44 -64.10 6.19
N SER A 11 -13.17 -63.00 6.06
CA SER A 11 -13.14 -62.17 4.85
C SER A 11 -11.79 -61.45 4.78
N ALA A 12 -10.95 -61.87 3.83
CA ALA A 12 -9.72 -61.16 3.50
C ALA A 12 -10.06 -59.74 3.02
N ARG A 13 -9.59 -58.74 3.76
CA ARG A 13 -9.61 -57.32 3.35
C ARG A 13 -8.62 -57.17 2.20
N PRO A 14 -9.00 -56.60 1.05
CA PRO A 14 -8.05 -56.35 -0.03
C PRO A 14 -7.00 -55.33 0.45
N PRO A 15 -5.75 -55.42 -0.06
CA PRO A 15 -4.68 -54.52 0.32
C PRO A 15 -5.07 -53.08 -0.01
N GLN A 16 -4.99 -52.21 1.00
CA GLN A 16 -5.10 -50.77 0.81
C GLN A 16 -3.92 -50.34 -0.08
N THR A 17 -4.20 -50.08 -1.34
CA THR A 17 -3.28 -49.37 -2.24
C THR A 17 -3.10 -47.97 -1.71
N SER A 18 -1.88 -47.63 -1.30
CA SER A 18 -1.48 -46.26 -0.96
C SER A 18 -1.88 -45.33 -2.12
N PRO A 19 -2.57 -44.20 -1.85
CA PRO A 19 -2.97 -43.28 -2.90
C PRO A 19 -1.75 -42.68 -3.59
N SER A 20 -1.79 -42.66 -4.93
CA SER A 20 -0.79 -42.02 -5.78
C SER A 20 -0.73 -40.51 -5.49
N PRO A 21 0.46 -39.92 -5.30
CA PRO A 21 0.62 -38.52 -4.86
C PRO A 21 0.12 -37.46 -5.86
N ASN A 22 -0.30 -37.84 -7.07
CA ASN A 22 -0.69 -36.92 -8.15
C ASN A 22 -2.17 -36.97 -8.54
N SER A 23 -3.06 -37.48 -7.66
CA SER A 23 -4.50 -37.40 -7.91
C SER A 23 -5.03 -36.08 -7.34
N PRO A 24 -5.75 -35.23 -8.11
CA PRO A 24 -6.33 -34.00 -7.58
C PRO A 24 -7.21 -34.34 -6.37
N GLN A 25 -6.87 -33.77 -5.21
CA GLN A 25 -7.63 -33.96 -3.98
C GLN A 25 -9.06 -33.46 -4.20
N PRO A 26 -10.08 -34.12 -3.63
CA PRO A 26 -11.46 -33.69 -3.78
C PRO A 26 -11.65 -32.30 -3.17
N ARG A 27 -12.21 -31.37 -3.96
CA ARG A 27 -12.55 -30.02 -3.49
C ARG A 27 -13.46 -30.12 -2.26
N THR A 28 -13.04 -29.52 -1.15
CA THR A 28 -13.88 -29.47 0.05
C THR A 28 -14.88 -28.31 -0.06
N PRO A 29 -16.18 -28.54 0.21
CA PRO A 29 -17.19 -27.47 0.11
C PRO A 29 -16.85 -26.24 0.96
N VAL A 30 -16.24 -26.44 2.14
CA VAL A 30 -15.87 -25.33 3.03
C VAL A 30 -14.78 -24.45 2.45
N LEU A 31 -13.82 -25.02 1.71
CA LEU A 31 -12.77 -24.24 1.06
C LEU A 31 -13.31 -23.48 -0.16
N GLU A 32 -14.27 -24.06 -0.87
CA GLU A 32 -15.02 -23.37 -1.93
C GLU A 32 -15.81 -22.18 -1.37
N ASP A 33 -16.53 -22.38 -0.26
CA ASP A 33 -17.23 -21.30 0.46
C ASP A 33 -16.25 -20.21 0.94
N ALA A 34 -15.04 -20.59 1.37
CA ALA A 34 -14.00 -19.64 1.78
C ALA A 34 -13.54 -18.76 0.62
N TRP A 35 -13.25 -19.37 -0.53
CA TRP A 35 -12.85 -18.64 -1.75
C TRP A 35 -13.98 -17.78 -2.31
N GLN A 36 -15.21 -18.28 -2.27
CA GLN A 36 -16.38 -17.50 -2.65
C GLN A 36 -16.51 -16.26 -1.77
N ARG A 37 -16.42 -16.42 -0.44
CA ARG A 37 -16.50 -15.30 0.50
C ARG A 37 -15.36 -14.29 0.32
N PHE A 38 -14.15 -14.79 0.09
CA PHE A 38 -13.00 -13.96 -0.28
C PHE A 38 -13.30 -13.16 -1.54
N GLY A 39 -13.78 -13.81 -2.60
CA GLY A 39 -14.13 -13.16 -3.87
C GLY A 39 -15.22 -12.11 -3.72
N ASP A 40 -16.25 -12.38 -2.92
CA ASP A 40 -17.30 -11.40 -2.60
C ASP A 40 -16.67 -10.15 -1.97
N TYR A 41 -15.81 -10.31 -0.96
CA TYR A 41 -15.20 -9.18 -0.27
C TYR A 41 -14.19 -8.43 -1.13
N ASP A 42 -13.34 -9.12 -1.88
CA ASP A 42 -12.36 -8.52 -2.77
C ASP A 42 -13.04 -7.71 -3.89
N LYS A 43 -14.04 -8.28 -4.58
CA LYS A 43 -14.80 -7.59 -5.64
C LYS A 43 -15.44 -6.30 -5.12
N ASN A 44 -16.09 -6.36 -3.96
CA ASN A 44 -16.73 -5.19 -3.37
C ASN A 44 -15.71 -4.18 -2.83
N ALA A 45 -14.56 -4.63 -2.32
CA ALA A 45 -13.47 -3.75 -1.91
C ALA A 45 -12.93 -2.95 -3.09
N VAL A 46 -12.64 -3.59 -4.24
CA VAL A 46 -12.16 -2.92 -5.46
C VAL A 46 -13.19 -1.94 -6.00
N LYS A 47 -14.48 -2.31 -5.98
CA LYS A 47 -15.56 -1.40 -6.38
C LYS A 47 -15.63 -0.16 -5.48
N ALA A 48 -15.56 -0.35 -4.16
CA ALA A 48 -15.58 0.73 -3.20
C ALA A 48 -14.33 1.63 -3.33
N GLN A 49 -13.16 1.04 -3.53
CA GLN A 49 -11.90 1.75 -3.79
C GLN A 49 -11.99 2.66 -5.01
N LYS A 50 -12.40 2.13 -6.16
CA LYS A 50 -12.51 2.89 -7.41
C LYS A 50 -13.48 4.05 -7.26
N ALA A 51 -14.65 3.80 -6.66
CA ALA A 51 -15.64 4.84 -6.44
C ALA A 51 -15.10 5.95 -5.50
N PHE A 52 -14.41 5.56 -4.42
CA PHE A 52 -13.83 6.49 -3.47
C PHE A 52 -12.69 7.33 -4.07
N ILE A 53 -11.75 6.69 -4.78
CA ILE A 53 -10.65 7.40 -5.47
C ILE A 53 -11.20 8.34 -6.54
N GLN A 54 -12.18 7.90 -7.33
CA GLN A 54 -12.81 8.75 -8.34
C GLN A 54 -13.47 9.97 -7.72
N GLN A 55 -14.15 9.80 -6.57
CA GLN A 55 -14.75 10.90 -5.84
C GLN A 55 -13.72 11.90 -5.33
N ARG A 56 -12.58 11.42 -4.80
CA ARG A 56 -11.48 12.29 -4.36
C ARG A 56 -10.87 13.08 -5.53
N LYS A 57 -10.67 12.44 -6.67
CA LYS A 57 -10.26 13.12 -7.92
C LYS A 57 -11.25 14.23 -8.31
N TRP A 58 -12.56 13.97 -8.24
CA TRP A 58 -13.58 14.97 -8.54
C TRP A 58 -13.56 16.15 -7.57
N VAL A 59 -13.45 15.90 -6.26
CA VAL A 59 -13.39 16.95 -5.23
C VAL A 59 -12.16 17.85 -5.45
N ALA A 60 -10.99 17.26 -5.66
CA ALA A 60 -9.76 18.00 -5.95
C ALA A 60 -9.87 18.82 -7.24
N SER A 61 -10.36 18.21 -8.32
CA SER A 61 -10.50 18.86 -9.63
C SER A 61 -11.49 20.02 -9.60
N LEU A 62 -12.63 19.85 -8.92
CA LEU A 62 -13.63 20.90 -8.76
C LEU A 62 -13.14 22.02 -7.84
N GLY A 63 -12.34 21.72 -6.82
CA GLY A 63 -11.68 22.72 -5.98
C GLY A 63 -10.76 23.62 -6.80
N VAL A 64 -9.88 23.03 -7.62
CA VAL A 64 -9.00 23.77 -8.53
C VAL A 64 -9.79 24.56 -9.58
N ALA A 65 -10.81 23.94 -10.18
CA ALA A 65 -11.68 24.61 -11.15
C ALA A 65 -12.42 25.79 -10.52
N SER A 66 -12.84 25.68 -9.25
CA SER A 66 -13.50 26.76 -8.51
C SER A 66 -12.58 27.95 -8.33
N THR A 67 -11.33 27.72 -7.89
CA THR A 67 -10.33 28.79 -7.72
C THR A 67 -9.98 29.43 -9.07
N THR A 68 -9.80 28.61 -10.11
CA THR A 68 -9.52 29.08 -11.47
C THR A 68 -10.65 29.94 -12.03
N ALA A 69 -11.90 29.52 -11.84
CA ALA A 69 -13.08 30.27 -12.23
C ALA A 69 -13.19 31.61 -11.50
N ALA A 70 -12.90 31.64 -10.20
CA ALA A 70 -12.91 32.86 -9.41
C ALA A 70 -11.85 33.85 -9.90
N VAL A 71 -10.63 33.39 -10.15
CA VAL A 71 -9.55 34.20 -10.73
C VAL A 71 -9.91 34.71 -12.12
N LEU A 72 -10.46 33.86 -12.98
CA LEU A 72 -10.89 34.25 -14.32
C LEU A 72 -11.99 35.30 -14.30
N TYR A 73 -12.97 35.16 -13.39
CA TYR A 73 -14.02 36.15 -13.18
C TYR A 73 -13.43 37.52 -12.82
N LEU A 74 -12.49 37.57 -11.87
CA LEU A 74 -11.80 38.80 -11.47
C LEU A 74 -11.05 39.44 -12.65
N VAL A 75 -10.34 38.64 -13.45
CA VAL A 75 -9.60 39.15 -14.63
C VAL A 75 -10.57 39.69 -15.69
N LEU A 76 -11.70 39.02 -15.92
CA LEU A 76 -12.72 39.46 -16.89
C LEU A 76 -13.40 40.76 -16.45
N GLU A 77 -13.72 40.90 -15.16
CA GLU A 77 -14.28 42.12 -14.58
C GLU A 77 -13.38 43.32 -14.82
N VAL A 78 -12.08 43.17 -14.54
CA VAL A 78 -11.07 44.21 -14.78
C VAL A 78 -10.90 44.51 -16.27
N THR A 79 -10.82 43.47 -17.11
CA THR A 79 -10.56 43.63 -18.56
C THR A 79 -11.72 44.26 -19.31
N LEU A 80 -12.96 43.91 -18.95
CA LEU A 80 -14.16 44.45 -19.59
C LEU A 80 -14.59 45.79 -18.97
N GLY A 81 -14.09 46.14 -17.78
CA GLY A 81 -14.47 47.36 -17.07
C GLY A 81 -15.98 47.41 -16.77
N GLN A 82 -16.59 46.24 -16.58
CA GLN A 82 -18.02 46.07 -16.31
C GLN A 82 -18.14 45.18 -15.08
N GLU A 83 -18.81 45.70 -14.05
CA GLU A 83 -19.26 44.86 -12.94
C GLU A 83 -20.27 43.83 -13.50
N GLY A 84 -20.10 42.57 -13.12
CA GLY A 84 -21.03 41.52 -13.51
C GLY A 84 -22.45 41.85 -13.04
N PRO A 85 -23.50 41.56 -13.83
CA PRO A 85 -24.87 41.79 -13.37
C PRO A 85 -25.14 40.96 -12.11
N PRO A 86 -25.96 41.47 -11.16
CA PRO A 86 -26.41 40.68 -10.03
C PRO A 86 -26.99 39.34 -10.49
N LEU A 87 -26.71 38.24 -9.77
CA LEU A 87 -27.15 36.89 -10.15
C LEU A 87 -28.65 36.82 -10.46
N SER A 88 -29.48 37.55 -9.69
CA SER A 88 -30.93 37.62 -9.89
C SER A 88 -31.32 38.22 -11.24
N ASP A 89 -30.57 39.21 -11.71
CA ASP A 89 -30.85 39.91 -12.96
C ASP A 89 -30.39 39.08 -14.15
N PHE A 90 -29.26 38.38 -14.02
CA PHE A 90 -28.81 37.40 -15.00
C PHE A 90 -29.78 36.22 -15.16
N ILE A 91 -30.24 35.61 -14.06
CA ILE A 91 -31.21 34.51 -14.12
C ILE A 91 -32.50 34.99 -14.79
N ARG A 92 -32.94 36.22 -14.50
CA ARG A 92 -34.12 36.82 -15.14
C ARG A 92 -33.90 37.03 -16.64
N SER A 93 -32.75 37.57 -17.06
CA SER A 93 -32.47 37.85 -18.48
C SER A 93 -32.35 36.57 -19.32
N VAL A 94 -31.79 35.49 -18.75
CA VAL A 94 -31.79 34.16 -19.38
C VAL A 94 -33.22 33.61 -19.49
N ALA A 95 -34.01 33.68 -18.41
CA ALA A 95 -35.38 33.17 -18.40
C ALA A 95 -36.32 33.92 -19.36
N THR A 96 -36.11 35.23 -19.57
CA THR A 96 -36.89 36.03 -20.52
C THR A 96 -36.34 36.01 -21.94
N GLY A 97 -35.19 35.36 -22.19
CA GLY A 97 -34.49 35.39 -23.48
C GLY A 97 -33.98 36.77 -23.88
N GLN A 98 -33.88 37.71 -22.94
CA GLN A 98 -33.45 39.09 -23.17
C GLN A 98 -31.99 39.30 -22.75
N LEU A 99 -31.06 38.60 -23.39
CA LEU A 99 -29.64 38.91 -23.26
C LEU A 99 -29.34 40.18 -24.08
N ARG A 100 -29.04 41.30 -23.41
CA ARG A 100 -28.82 42.61 -24.08
C ARG A 100 -27.55 42.62 -24.92
N ASN A 101 -26.49 41.91 -24.50
CA ASN A 101 -25.22 41.81 -25.21
C ASN A 101 -24.46 40.51 -24.82
N ALA A 102 -23.43 40.16 -25.58
CA ALA A 102 -22.61 38.98 -25.33
C ALA A 102 -21.80 39.09 -24.02
N ASN A 103 -21.38 40.30 -23.64
CA ASN A 103 -20.55 40.53 -22.46
C ASN A 103 -21.32 40.27 -21.15
N GLU A 104 -22.59 40.72 -21.05
CA GLU A 104 -23.47 40.41 -19.91
C GLU A 104 -23.72 38.91 -19.80
N ALA A 105 -23.85 38.22 -20.95
CA ALA A 105 -24.03 36.77 -20.96
C ALA A 105 -22.77 36.04 -20.43
N ILE A 106 -21.58 36.45 -20.86
CA ILE A 106 -20.30 35.89 -20.41
C ILE A 106 -20.10 36.16 -18.91
N MET A 107 -20.19 37.41 -18.47
CA MET A 107 -20.01 37.78 -17.05
C MET A 107 -21.04 37.10 -16.14
N GLY A 108 -22.31 37.07 -16.55
CA GLY A 108 -23.35 36.39 -15.80
C GLY A 108 -23.15 34.87 -15.71
N SER A 109 -22.68 34.24 -16.80
CA SER A 109 -22.35 32.80 -16.79
C SER A 109 -21.18 32.47 -15.86
N MET A 110 -20.15 33.33 -15.82
CA MET A 110 -19.00 33.16 -14.93
C MET A 110 -19.38 33.36 -13.47
N SER A 111 -20.20 34.38 -13.16
CA SER A 111 -20.73 34.60 -11.81
C SER A 111 -21.51 33.38 -11.30
N LEU A 112 -22.36 32.79 -12.16
CA LEU A 112 -23.07 31.56 -11.83
C LEU A 112 -22.11 30.39 -11.57
N LEU A 113 -21.06 30.25 -12.37
CA LEU A 113 -20.08 29.17 -12.25
C LEU A 113 -19.28 29.26 -10.94
N VAL A 114 -18.84 30.46 -10.56
CA VAL A 114 -18.11 30.72 -9.29
C VAL A 114 -18.95 30.35 -8.06
N ILE A 115 -20.27 30.50 -8.13
CA ILE A 115 -21.18 30.10 -7.05
C ILE A 115 -21.48 28.59 -7.10
N PHE A 116 -21.66 28.04 -8.30
CA PHE A 116 -22.10 26.66 -8.49
C PHE A 116 -21.01 25.64 -8.16
N LEU A 117 -19.75 25.89 -8.51
CA LEU A 117 -18.66 24.94 -8.26
C LEU A 117 -18.45 24.62 -6.76
N PRO A 118 -18.37 25.59 -5.84
CA PRO A 118 -18.28 25.30 -4.40
C PRO A 118 -19.47 24.51 -3.84
N ILE A 119 -20.68 24.78 -4.36
CA ILE A 119 -21.88 24.06 -3.97
C ILE A 119 -21.78 22.59 -4.41
N LEU A 120 -21.31 22.33 -5.63
CA LEU A 120 -21.08 20.97 -6.11
C LEU A 120 -20.03 20.22 -5.27
N VAL A 121 -18.92 20.88 -4.93
CA VAL A 121 -17.91 20.32 -4.02
C VAL A 121 -18.53 19.91 -2.69
N THR A 122 -19.34 20.80 -2.10
CA THR A 122 -20.03 20.53 -0.82
C THR A 122 -21.00 19.35 -0.92
N ILE A 123 -21.79 19.26 -2.00
CA ILE A 123 -22.71 18.14 -2.25
C ILE A 123 -21.92 16.83 -2.42
N LEU A 124 -20.80 16.85 -3.14
CA LEU A 124 -19.96 15.67 -3.34
C LEU A 124 -19.32 15.19 -2.03
N ILE A 125 -18.83 16.10 -1.19
CA ILE A 125 -18.28 15.74 0.13
C ILE A 125 -19.38 15.13 1.01
N ALA A 126 -20.57 15.75 1.06
CA ALA A 126 -21.70 15.22 1.82
C ALA A 126 -22.15 13.84 1.32
N ALA A 127 -22.15 13.62 0.00
CA ALA A 127 -22.40 12.31 -0.58
C ALA A 127 -21.32 11.29 -0.18
N SER A 128 -20.04 11.68 -0.15
CA SER A 128 -18.93 10.81 0.28
C SER A 128 -19.16 10.25 1.68
N ILE A 129 -19.48 11.14 2.61
CA ILE A 129 -19.74 10.81 4.01
C ILE A 129 -20.95 9.88 4.09
N LYS A 130 -22.05 10.23 3.42
CA LYS A 130 -23.29 9.45 3.51
C LYS A 130 -23.17 8.02 2.97
N PHE A 131 -22.33 7.79 1.97
CA PHE A 131 -22.19 6.47 1.35
C PHE A 131 -21.04 5.62 1.93
N ASN A 132 -20.32 6.12 2.94
CA ASN A 132 -19.27 5.40 3.68
C ASN A 132 -18.27 4.66 2.76
N MET A 133 -17.96 5.23 1.59
CA MET A 133 -17.24 4.52 0.52
C MET A 133 -15.83 4.09 0.96
N GLY A 134 -15.14 4.98 1.69
CA GLY A 134 -13.81 4.70 2.22
C GLY A 134 -13.81 3.62 3.30
N VAL A 135 -14.72 3.71 4.28
CA VAL A 135 -14.81 2.71 5.36
C VAL A 135 -15.14 1.33 4.81
N ASN A 136 -16.08 1.25 3.85
CA ASN A 136 -16.45 0.00 3.22
C ASN A 136 -15.27 -0.65 2.48
N TRP A 137 -14.51 0.14 1.73
CA TRP A 137 -13.30 -0.33 1.06
C TRP A 137 -12.30 -0.95 2.04
N VAL A 138 -11.94 -0.22 3.09
CA VAL A 138 -10.94 -0.66 4.08
C VAL A 138 -11.40 -1.91 4.82
N MET A 139 -12.66 -1.96 5.27
CA MET A 139 -13.21 -3.11 6.01
C MET A 139 -13.29 -4.37 5.16
N LEU A 140 -13.74 -4.25 3.90
CA LEU A 140 -13.86 -5.38 2.99
C LEU A 140 -12.48 -5.93 2.61
N ARG A 141 -11.52 -5.06 2.30
CA ARG A 141 -10.15 -5.48 1.96
C ARG A 141 -9.46 -6.18 3.13
N GLY A 142 -9.51 -5.58 4.32
CA GLY A 142 -8.92 -6.21 5.53
C GLY A 142 -9.52 -7.59 5.83
N SER A 143 -10.83 -7.75 5.60
CA SER A 143 -11.53 -9.02 5.80
C SER A 143 -11.22 -10.06 4.72
N ALA A 144 -11.06 -9.62 3.46
CA ALA A 144 -10.62 -10.48 2.36
C ALA A 144 -9.22 -11.05 2.65
N GLU A 145 -8.26 -10.21 3.03
CA GLU A 145 -6.91 -10.67 3.38
C GLU A 145 -6.89 -11.58 4.61
N THR A 146 -7.74 -11.31 5.60
CA THR A 146 -7.90 -12.20 6.76
C THR A 146 -8.41 -13.59 6.35
N LEU A 147 -9.37 -13.66 5.41
CA LEU A 147 -9.82 -14.95 4.86
C LEU A 147 -8.73 -15.64 4.05
N LYS A 148 -7.98 -14.88 3.23
CA LYS A 148 -6.88 -15.41 2.43
C LYS A 148 -5.81 -16.07 3.31
N LYS A 149 -5.43 -15.42 4.41
CA LYS A 149 -4.56 -16.00 5.45
C LYS A 149 -5.10 -17.33 6.00
N GLU A 150 -6.37 -17.36 6.41
CA GLU A 150 -6.98 -18.58 6.98
C GLU A 150 -7.06 -19.71 5.94
N ILE A 151 -7.30 -19.39 4.66
CA ILE A 151 -7.27 -20.34 3.54
C ILE A 151 -5.87 -20.94 3.39
N TYR A 152 -4.81 -20.13 3.37
CA TYR A 152 -3.44 -20.64 3.23
C TYR A 152 -3.02 -21.50 4.43
N ARG A 153 -3.36 -21.09 5.66
CA ARG A 153 -3.11 -21.90 6.87
C ARG A 153 -3.86 -23.23 6.86
N TYR A 154 -5.12 -23.22 6.40
CA TYR A 154 -5.89 -24.45 6.22
C TYR A 154 -5.24 -25.41 5.22
N ARG A 155 -4.74 -24.86 4.10
CA ARG A 155 -4.10 -25.65 3.03
C ARG A 155 -2.74 -26.20 3.45
N THR A 156 -1.97 -25.49 4.27
CA THR A 156 -0.67 -25.97 4.80
C THR A 156 -0.80 -26.83 6.05
N GLN A 157 -1.98 -26.94 6.67
CA GLN A 157 -2.22 -27.74 7.87
C GLN A 157 -1.30 -27.36 9.04
N VAL A 158 -1.23 -26.06 9.33
CA VAL A 158 -0.42 -25.50 10.42
C VAL A 158 -1.31 -24.94 11.52
N ASP A 159 -0.74 -24.75 12.72
CA ASP A 159 -1.41 -24.07 13.84
C ASP A 159 -2.72 -24.79 14.20
N ILE A 160 -3.83 -24.06 14.34
CA ILE A 160 -5.17 -24.59 14.62
C ILE A 160 -5.72 -25.55 13.54
N TYR A 161 -5.03 -25.72 12.40
CA TYR A 161 -5.39 -26.63 11.31
C TYR A 161 -4.49 -27.86 11.20
N ALA A 162 -3.54 -28.02 12.13
CA ALA A 162 -2.66 -29.17 12.18
C ALA A 162 -3.44 -30.49 12.32
N ALA A 163 -2.87 -31.58 11.81
CA ALA A 163 -3.54 -32.88 11.75
C ALA A 163 -3.85 -33.49 13.14
N ASP A 164 -3.12 -33.08 14.16
CA ASP A 164 -3.28 -33.46 15.57
C ASP A 164 -4.23 -32.54 16.36
N ALA A 165 -4.84 -31.55 15.69
CA ALA A 165 -5.81 -30.66 16.32
C ALA A 165 -7.03 -31.41 16.86
N SER A 166 -7.57 -30.92 17.97
CA SER A 166 -8.75 -31.48 18.66
C SER A 166 -10.02 -31.47 17.79
N GLU A 167 -10.11 -30.53 16.85
CA GLU A 167 -11.26 -30.36 15.97
C GLU A 167 -10.86 -30.57 14.49
N PRO A 168 -11.73 -31.16 13.66
CA PRO A 168 -11.52 -31.23 12.22
C PRO A 168 -11.31 -29.83 11.60
N ARG A 169 -10.25 -29.68 10.80
CA ARG A 169 -9.87 -28.40 10.16
C ARG A 169 -11.00 -27.75 9.36
N GLU A 170 -11.90 -28.52 8.77
CA GLU A 170 -13.07 -28.01 8.03
C GLU A 170 -14.04 -27.26 8.96
N ILE A 171 -14.23 -27.76 10.18
CA ILE A 171 -15.09 -27.11 11.19
C ILE A 171 -14.44 -25.81 11.68
N VAL A 172 -13.12 -25.84 11.89
CA VAL A 172 -12.34 -24.66 12.28
C VAL A 172 -12.43 -23.58 11.20
N LEU A 173 -12.24 -23.92 9.93
CA LEU A 173 -12.31 -22.97 8.82
C LEU A 173 -13.72 -22.38 8.69
N ALA A 174 -14.76 -23.22 8.75
CA ALA A 174 -16.15 -22.75 8.71
C ALA A 174 -16.46 -21.76 9.85
N ARG A 175 -15.93 -22.01 11.07
CA ARG A 175 -16.03 -21.10 12.21
C ARG A 175 -15.33 -19.78 11.92
N LYS A 176 -14.12 -19.81 11.35
CA LYS A 176 -13.36 -18.61 10.99
C LYS A 176 -14.07 -17.77 9.94
N ILE A 177 -14.57 -18.38 8.86
CA ILE A 177 -15.39 -17.71 7.84
C ILE A 177 -16.59 -17.01 8.49
N LYS A 178 -17.30 -17.71 9.38
CA LYS A 178 -18.44 -17.14 10.12
C LYS A 178 -18.03 -15.96 10.99
N ILE A 179 -16.91 -16.06 11.71
CA ILE A 179 -16.40 -14.98 12.57
C ILE A 179 -16.07 -13.76 11.71
N VAL A 180 -15.28 -13.91 10.65
CA VAL A 180 -14.93 -12.79 9.75
C VAL A 180 -16.19 -12.17 9.14
N GLY A 181 -17.11 -13.00 8.65
CA GLY A 181 -18.34 -12.49 8.06
C GLY A 181 -19.25 -11.77 9.06
N LYS A 182 -19.29 -12.22 10.31
CA LYS A 182 -20.00 -11.52 11.39
C LYS A 182 -19.37 -10.13 11.64
N HIS A 183 -18.05 -10.05 11.72
CA HIS A 183 -17.35 -8.77 11.94
C HIS A 183 -17.62 -7.77 10.80
N VAL A 184 -17.60 -8.22 9.55
CA VAL A 184 -17.96 -7.36 8.39
C VAL A 184 -19.40 -6.87 8.53
N MET A 185 -20.34 -7.74 8.89
CA MET A 185 -21.76 -7.40 9.02
C MET A 185 -22.10 -6.55 10.27
N GLU A 186 -21.20 -6.48 11.25
CA GLU A 186 -21.32 -5.58 12.41
C GLU A 186 -20.82 -4.16 12.10
N THR A 187 -20.32 -3.91 10.89
CA THR A 187 -19.83 -2.61 10.43
C THR A 187 -20.81 -1.94 9.48
N GLN A 188 -20.51 -0.69 9.07
CA GLN A 188 -21.29 0.07 8.09
C GLN A 188 -21.42 -0.63 6.72
N VAL A 189 -20.58 -1.63 6.43
CA VAL A 189 -20.68 -2.47 5.23
C VAL A 189 -22.06 -3.13 5.12
N ASN A 190 -22.72 -3.41 6.25
CA ASN A 190 -24.06 -4.00 6.25
C ASN A 190 -25.17 -3.10 5.67
N GLN A 191 -24.89 -1.80 5.50
CA GLN A 191 -25.80 -0.83 4.89
C GLN A 191 -25.60 -0.75 3.37
N SER A 192 -24.56 -1.41 2.85
CA SER A 192 -24.22 -1.42 1.43
C SER A 192 -24.79 -2.66 0.73
N GLY A 193 -25.20 -2.50 -0.54
CA GLY A 193 -25.58 -3.61 -1.39
C GLY A 193 -24.34 -4.33 -1.90
N LEU A 194 -23.94 -5.43 -1.25
CA LEU A 194 -22.82 -6.26 -1.70
C LEU A 194 -23.20 -7.04 -2.96
N GLU A 195 -22.32 -6.98 -3.97
CA GLU A 195 -22.41 -7.82 -5.14
C GLU A 195 -21.83 -9.20 -4.87
N VAL A 196 -22.45 -10.23 -5.42
CA VAL A 196 -21.92 -11.59 -5.37
C VAL A 196 -20.80 -11.72 -6.40
N TYR A 197 -19.73 -12.39 -6.02
CA TYR A 197 -18.68 -12.79 -6.95
C TYR A 197 -19.18 -13.93 -7.83
N ASP A 198 -19.11 -13.72 -9.14
CA ASP A 198 -19.66 -14.59 -10.18
C ASP A 198 -18.58 -15.16 -11.12
N GLY A 199 -17.29 -14.93 -10.78
CA GLY A 199 -16.16 -15.45 -11.53
C GLY A 199 -15.74 -16.86 -11.14
N GLU A 200 -14.62 -17.31 -11.68
CA GLU A 200 -14.05 -18.62 -11.36
C GLU A 200 -13.45 -18.66 -9.95
N LEU A 201 -13.57 -19.81 -9.27
CA LEU A 201 -12.94 -20.05 -7.98
C LEU A 201 -11.66 -20.91 -8.15
N PRO A 202 -10.56 -20.56 -7.46
CA PRO A 202 -10.34 -19.34 -6.68
C PRO A 202 -10.31 -18.09 -7.59
N PRO A 203 -10.64 -16.89 -7.08
CA PRO A 203 -10.48 -15.67 -7.84
C PRO A 203 -9.05 -15.53 -8.38
N PRO A 204 -8.84 -14.95 -9.58
CA PRO A 204 -7.51 -14.88 -10.22
C PRO A 204 -6.42 -14.23 -9.36
N TYR A 205 -6.81 -13.32 -8.46
CA TYR A 205 -5.92 -12.60 -7.52
C TYR A 205 -5.86 -13.26 -6.12
N GLY A 206 -6.72 -14.26 -5.89
CA GLY A 206 -6.81 -15.00 -4.63
C GLY A 206 -5.73 -16.07 -4.50
N ALA A 207 -5.47 -16.82 -5.58
CA ALA A 207 -4.41 -17.82 -5.65
C ALA A 207 -3.35 -17.40 -6.66
N ALA A 208 -2.10 -17.85 -6.49
CA ALA A 208 -1.02 -17.63 -7.46
C ALA A 208 -1.21 -18.49 -8.72
N ARG A 209 -2.33 -18.29 -9.44
CA ARG A 209 -2.74 -19.10 -10.58
C ARG A 209 -1.76 -18.99 -11.75
N SER A 210 -1.13 -17.82 -11.91
CA SER A 210 -0.02 -17.59 -12.83
C SER A 210 1.19 -18.51 -12.57
N ARG A 211 1.32 -19.05 -11.35
CA ARG A 211 2.36 -19.99 -10.93
C ARG A 211 1.87 -21.44 -10.86
N GLY A 212 0.62 -21.71 -11.23
CA GLY A 212 0.04 -23.05 -11.22
C GLY A 212 -0.66 -23.44 -9.91
N ASP A 213 -0.96 -22.49 -9.02
CA ASP A 213 -1.77 -22.75 -7.82
C ASP A 213 -3.24 -23.02 -8.21
N ASP A 214 -3.76 -24.19 -7.80
CA ASP A 214 -5.16 -24.57 -8.02
C ASP A 214 -6.11 -23.95 -6.97
N GLY A 215 -5.58 -23.40 -5.88
CA GLY A 215 -6.34 -22.85 -4.75
C GLY A 215 -6.98 -23.87 -3.81
N PHE A 216 -7.02 -25.17 -4.17
CA PHE A 216 -7.81 -26.17 -3.46
C PHE A 216 -6.98 -27.28 -2.83
N SER A 217 -5.85 -27.63 -3.43
CA SER A 217 -4.99 -28.69 -2.93
C SER A 217 -4.27 -28.26 -1.65
N ASN A 218 -3.97 -29.25 -0.80
CA ASN A 218 -3.06 -29.04 0.32
C ASN A 218 -1.70 -28.57 -0.20
N LEU A 219 -1.04 -27.71 0.56
CA LEU A 219 0.23 -27.11 0.20
C LEU A 219 1.35 -27.72 1.05
N THR A 220 2.42 -28.15 0.39
CA THR A 220 3.70 -28.39 1.06
C THR A 220 4.39 -27.05 1.36
N ALA A 221 5.38 -27.07 2.25
CA ALA A 221 6.14 -25.86 2.58
C ALA A 221 6.78 -25.21 1.34
N ASP A 222 7.31 -26.02 0.41
CA ASP A 222 7.92 -25.51 -0.82
C ASP A 222 6.90 -24.87 -1.77
N LEU A 223 5.72 -25.49 -1.92
CA LEU A 223 4.63 -24.91 -2.72
C LEU A 223 4.09 -23.62 -2.08
N TYR A 224 3.97 -23.60 -0.75
CA TYR A 224 3.60 -22.41 -0.01
C TYR A 224 4.59 -21.25 -0.24
N LEU A 225 5.90 -21.54 -0.20
CA LEU A 225 6.93 -20.55 -0.47
C LEU A 225 6.77 -19.93 -1.87
N ILE A 226 6.52 -20.75 -2.89
CA ILE A 226 6.35 -20.27 -4.28
C ILE A 226 5.04 -19.49 -4.46
N TYR A 227 3.93 -20.02 -3.94
CA TYR A 227 2.59 -19.50 -4.21
C TYR A 227 2.18 -18.35 -3.30
N ARG A 228 2.76 -18.24 -2.11
CA ARG A 228 2.36 -17.21 -1.14
C ARG A 228 3.51 -16.29 -0.79
N LEU A 229 4.63 -16.81 -0.30
CA LEU A 229 5.74 -15.96 0.16
C LEU A 229 6.36 -15.17 -1.00
N GLU A 230 6.80 -15.86 -2.04
CA GLU A 230 7.49 -15.23 -3.18
C GLU A 230 6.55 -14.32 -3.99
N ASP A 231 5.27 -14.69 -4.09
CA ASP A 231 4.24 -13.83 -4.71
C ASP A 231 4.09 -12.50 -3.97
N GLN A 232 3.99 -12.54 -2.63
CA GLN A 232 3.84 -11.35 -1.80
C GLN A 232 5.12 -10.52 -1.72
N PHE A 233 6.29 -11.17 -1.69
CA PHE A 233 7.58 -10.49 -1.77
C PHE A 233 7.71 -9.67 -3.07
N ASP A 234 7.40 -10.29 -4.21
CA ASP A 234 7.43 -9.62 -5.51
C ASP A 234 6.42 -8.47 -5.57
N TYR A 235 5.22 -8.68 -5.03
CA TYR A 235 4.18 -7.66 -4.94
C TYR A 235 4.64 -6.44 -4.13
N TYR A 236 5.13 -6.63 -2.89
CA TYR A 236 5.56 -5.52 -2.03
C TYR A 236 6.74 -4.76 -2.63
N ARG A 237 7.71 -5.45 -3.22
CA ARG A 237 8.85 -4.80 -3.88
C ARG A 237 8.40 -3.93 -5.06
N LYS A 238 7.53 -4.45 -5.93
CA LYS A 238 6.99 -3.68 -7.07
C LYS A 238 6.15 -2.50 -6.58
N LYS A 239 5.31 -2.71 -5.57
CA LYS A 239 4.46 -1.68 -4.97
C LYS A 239 5.31 -0.58 -4.34
N ALA A 240 6.37 -0.90 -3.60
CA ALA A 240 7.30 0.08 -3.04
C ALA A 240 7.98 0.92 -4.13
N GLN A 241 8.50 0.29 -5.18
CA GLN A 241 9.11 1.03 -6.31
C GLN A 241 8.13 2.02 -6.96
N ARG A 242 6.87 1.58 -7.13
CA ARG A 242 5.82 2.43 -7.67
C ARG A 242 5.49 3.60 -6.74
N LEU A 243 5.26 3.33 -5.45
CA LEU A 243 4.95 4.36 -4.46
C LEU A 243 6.10 5.37 -4.34
N GLY A 244 7.36 4.93 -4.44
CA GLY A 244 8.51 5.83 -4.48
C GLY A 244 8.48 6.77 -5.67
N ARG A 245 8.20 6.26 -6.88
CA ARG A 245 8.05 7.11 -8.08
C ARG A 245 6.87 8.07 -7.94
N GLU A 246 5.71 7.59 -7.48
CA GLU A 246 4.52 8.43 -7.28
C GLU A 246 4.79 9.55 -6.26
N LEU A 247 5.48 9.24 -5.16
CA LEU A 247 5.84 10.22 -4.14
C LEU A 247 6.74 11.31 -4.72
N THR A 248 7.85 10.91 -5.36
CA THR A 248 8.80 11.85 -5.95
C THR A 248 8.15 12.72 -7.02
N GLN A 249 7.37 12.13 -7.93
CA GLN A 249 6.69 12.87 -9.00
C GLN A 249 5.73 13.93 -8.45
N LEU A 250 4.87 13.55 -7.48
CA LEU A 250 3.90 14.48 -6.91
C LEU A 250 4.55 15.56 -6.03
N GLN A 251 5.62 15.24 -5.29
CA GLN A 251 6.39 16.23 -4.53
C GLN A 251 7.04 17.28 -5.44
N TRP A 252 7.69 16.85 -6.53
CA TRP A 252 8.24 17.77 -7.52
C TRP A 252 7.17 18.66 -8.14
N LEU A 253 5.99 18.12 -8.47
CA LEU A 253 4.86 18.92 -8.95
C LEU A 253 4.45 20.00 -7.94
N VAL A 254 4.35 19.66 -6.66
CA VAL A 254 4.02 20.62 -5.60
C VAL A 254 5.08 21.73 -5.52
N TYR A 255 6.36 21.40 -5.57
CA TYR A 255 7.44 22.39 -5.52
C TYR A 255 7.48 23.29 -6.75
N ILE A 256 7.32 22.71 -7.94
CA ILE A 256 7.27 23.45 -9.21
C ILE A 256 6.09 24.44 -9.18
N LEU A 257 4.90 23.98 -8.78
CA LEU A 257 3.71 24.85 -8.69
C LEU A 257 3.86 25.96 -7.65
N GLY A 258 4.53 25.67 -6.53
CA GLY A 258 4.92 26.68 -5.54
C GLY A 258 5.85 27.74 -6.14
N GLY A 259 6.91 27.30 -6.84
CA GLY A 259 7.85 28.19 -7.54
C GLY A 259 7.19 29.02 -8.64
N VAL A 260 6.29 28.42 -9.43
CA VAL A 260 5.47 29.12 -10.43
C VAL A 260 4.62 30.20 -9.77
N GLY A 261 4.03 29.93 -8.59
CA GLY A 261 3.30 30.93 -7.82
C GLY A 261 4.17 32.13 -7.45
N THR A 262 5.38 31.90 -6.94
CA THR A 262 6.32 32.97 -6.62
C THR A 262 6.75 33.76 -7.85
N LEU A 263 7.00 33.09 -8.98
CA LEU A 263 7.36 33.75 -10.24
C LEU A 263 6.22 34.62 -10.76
N LEU A 264 4.98 34.12 -10.75
CA LEU A 264 3.79 34.86 -11.18
C LEU A 264 3.60 36.15 -10.38
N ALA A 265 3.83 36.10 -9.07
CA ALA A 265 3.80 37.30 -8.23
C ALA A 265 4.87 38.32 -8.66
N ALA A 266 6.11 37.85 -8.88
CA ALA A 266 7.23 38.72 -9.24
C ALA A 266 7.04 39.44 -10.58
N VAL A 267 6.39 38.81 -11.56
CA VAL A 267 6.09 39.41 -12.87
C VAL A 267 4.78 40.21 -12.91
N GLY A 268 4.11 40.41 -11.77
CA GLY A 268 2.89 41.21 -11.64
C GLY A 268 1.58 40.49 -11.98
N PHE A 269 1.60 39.16 -12.11
CA PHE A 269 0.40 38.31 -12.31
C PHE A 269 -0.15 37.77 -10.98
N GLU A 270 -0.22 38.61 -9.95
CA GLU A 270 -0.56 38.24 -8.56
C GLU A 270 -1.88 37.46 -8.45
N VAL A 271 -2.88 37.75 -9.29
CA VAL A 271 -4.19 37.08 -9.26
C VAL A 271 -4.07 35.58 -9.62
N TRP A 272 -3.10 35.20 -10.45
CA TRP A 272 -2.90 33.79 -10.88
C TRP A 272 -2.19 32.92 -9.84
N VAL A 273 -1.58 33.53 -8.81
CA VAL A 273 -0.92 32.82 -7.71
C VAL A 273 -1.89 31.90 -6.96
N ALA A 274 -3.16 32.32 -6.85
CA ALA A 274 -4.20 31.49 -6.23
C ALA A 274 -4.46 30.19 -7.03
N VAL A 275 -4.35 30.25 -8.37
CA VAL A 275 -4.53 29.08 -9.23
C VAL A 275 -3.40 28.08 -9.00
N SER A 276 -2.14 28.52 -9.10
CA SER A 276 -0.99 27.62 -8.89
C SER A 276 -0.98 27.03 -7.47
N SER A 277 -1.31 27.84 -6.45
CA SER A 277 -1.43 27.39 -5.06
C SER A 277 -2.54 26.35 -4.89
N SER A 278 -3.67 26.49 -5.60
CA SER A 278 -4.76 25.52 -5.54
C SER A 278 -4.38 24.16 -6.16
N PHE A 279 -3.60 24.16 -7.25
CA PHE A 279 -3.05 22.92 -7.81
C PHE A 279 -2.05 22.27 -6.84
N ALA A 280 -1.14 23.06 -6.25
CA ALA A 280 -0.19 22.55 -5.26
C ALA A 280 -0.91 21.91 -4.07
N ALA A 281 -1.94 22.59 -3.54
CA ALA A 281 -2.79 22.06 -2.47
C ALA A 281 -3.54 20.79 -2.88
N ALA A 282 -4.05 20.71 -4.11
CA ALA A 282 -4.74 19.52 -4.61
C ALA A 282 -3.81 18.30 -4.70
N PHE A 283 -2.59 18.47 -5.21
CA PHE A 283 -1.60 17.38 -5.27
C PHE A 283 -1.08 16.99 -3.87
N ALA A 284 -0.81 17.97 -3.01
CA ALA A 284 -0.41 17.72 -1.62
C ALA A 284 -1.50 16.95 -0.86
N GLY A 285 -2.75 17.39 -0.96
CA GLY A 285 -3.89 16.69 -0.35
C GLY A 285 -4.12 15.29 -0.94
N PHE A 286 -3.79 15.07 -2.22
CA PHE A 286 -3.86 13.73 -2.83
C PHE A 286 -2.76 12.79 -2.32
N LEU A 287 -1.53 13.30 -2.12
CA LEU A 287 -0.43 12.56 -1.50
C LEU A 287 -0.76 12.13 -0.07
N GLU A 288 -1.24 13.07 0.72
CA GLU A 288 -1.63 12.84 2.12
C GLU A 288 -2.77 11.83 2.21
N PHE A 289 -3.79 11.99 1.36
CA PHE A 289 -4.91 11.08 1.28
C PHE A 289 -4.49 9.63 0.98
N LYS A 290 -3.58 9.42 0.00
CA LYS A 290 -3.09 8.08 -0.34
C LYS A 290 -2.13 7.51 0.71
N ARG A 291 -1.72 8.30 1.73
CA ARG A 291 -0.68 7.96 2.72
C ARG A 291 0.52 7.29 2.03
N VAL A 292 1.01 7.89 0.95
CA VAL A 292 2.02 7.24 0.06
C VAL A 292 3.30 6.90 0.81
N GLU A 293 3.78 7.80 1.68
CA GLU A 293 5.02 7.64 2.43
C GLU A 293 4.93 6.53 3.50
N PRO A 294 3.94 6.52 4.42
CA PRO A 294 3.72 5.40 5.33
C PRO A 294 3.60 4.04 4.61
N ASN A 295 2.83 4.00 3.52
CA ASN A 295 2.67 2.79 2.72
C ASN A 295 3.97 2.32 2.06
N LEU A 296 4.80 3.25 1.59
CA LEU A 296 6.12 2.94 1.03
C LEU A 296 7.03 2.32 2.08
N ILE A 297 7.08 2.90 3.28
CA ILE A 297 7.87 2.38 4.40
C ILE A 297 7.38 0.98 4.77
N SER A 298 6.08 0.81 4.96
CA SER A 298 5.47 -0.48 5.32
C SER A 298 5.75 -1.57 4.29
N CYS A 299 5.63 -1.26 2.99
CA CYS A 299 5.97 -2.21 1.92
C CYS A 299 7.46 -2.59 1.90
N ASN A 300 8.37 -1.65 2.14
CA ASN A 300 9.80 -1.95 2.21
C ASN A 300 10.14 -2.83 3.41
N THR A 301 9.58 -2.55 4.58
CA THR A 301 9.73 -3.38 5.78
C THR A 301 9.20 -4.79 5.54
N ALA A 302 7.97 -4.92 5.05
CA ALA A 302 7.38 -6.23 4.74
C ALA A 302 8.20 -7.01 3.70
N ALA A 303 8.71 -6.35 2.66
CA ALA A 303 9.58 -6.99 1.66
C ALA A 303 10.90 -7.46 2.29
N SER A 304 11.52 -6.67 3.18
CA SER A 304 12.72 -7.05 3.91
C SER A 304 12.48 -8.25 4.82
N ASP A 305 11.41 -8.23 5.61
CA ASP A 305 11.09 -9.31 6.55
C ASP A 305 10.77 -10.62 5.83
N LEU A 306 10.05 -10.56 4.69
CA LEU A 306 9.80 -11.74 3.85
C LEU A 306 11.09 -12.26 3.22
N TYR A 307 12.03 -11.38 2.84
CA TYR A 307 13.33 -11.77 2.34
C TYR A 307 14.14 -12.52 3.40
N ASP A 308 14.17 -12.01 4.63
CA ASP A 308 14.89 -12.61 5.75
C ASP A 308 14.30 -13.96 6.15
N LEU A 309 12.97 -14.06 6.20
CA LEU A 309 12.29 -15.32 6.48
C LEU A 309 12.57 -16.37 5.39
N ARG A 310 12.60 -15.94 4.12
CA ARG A 310 12.99 -16.81 3.00
C ARG A 310 14.45 -17.25 3.10
N ALA A 311 15.35 -16.35 3.48
CA ALA A 311 16.76 -16.64 3.64
C ALA A 311 16.98 -17.66 4.77
N TRP A 312 16.31 -17.48 5.91
CA TRP A 312 16.27 -18.43 7.02
C TRP A 312 15.79 -19.82 6.56
N TRP A 313 14.66 -19.89 5.85
CA TRP A 313 14.13 -21.17 5.36
C TRP A 313 15.09 -21.90 4.42
N ARG A 314 15.77 -21.15 3.55
CA ARG A 314 16.76 -21.71 2.61
C ARG A 314 18.04 -22.19 3.31
N ALA A 315 18.39 -21.59 4.45
CA ALA A 315 19.55 -21.99 5.25
C ALA A 315 19.31 -23.27 6.07
N LEU A 316 18.06 -23.65 6.33
CA LEU A 316 17.74 -24.89 7.04
C LEU A 316 18.17 -26.13 6.24
N PRO A 317 18.79 -27.14 6.89
CA PRO A 317 19.05 -28.42 6.26
C PRO A 317 17.73 -29.13 5.93
N GLU A 318 17.74 -30.03 4.93
CA GLU A 318 16.53 -30.70 4.45
C GLU A 318 15.77 -31.46 5.55
N SER A 319 16.50 -32.07 6.49
CA SER A 319 15.92 -32.74 7.67
C SER A 319 15.18 -31.77 8.61
N ALA A 320 15.67 -30.53 8.75
CA ALA A 320 15.00 -29.50 9.53
C ALA A 320 13.78 -28.93 8.79
N ARG A 321 13.84 -28.80 7.46
CA ARG A 321 12.68 -28.34 6.65
C ARG A 321 11.49 -29.30 6.68
N GLN A 322 11.73 -30.58 6.96
CA GLN A 322 10.66 -31.57 7.14
C GLN A 322 10.03 -31.53 8.54
N GLN A 323 10.63 -30.81 9.49
CA GLN A 323 10.07 -30.68 10.84
C GLN A 323 8.86 -29.75 10.81
N GLN A 324 7.73 -30.26 11.32
CA GLN A 324 6.47 -29.52 11.39
C GLN A 324 6.63 -28.16 12.06
N ALA A 325 7.41 -28.07 13.15
CA ALA A 325 7.66 -26.81 13.84
C ALA A 325 8.27 -25.72 12.94
N ASN A 326 9.20 -26.09 12.04
CA ASN A 326 9.81 -25.13 11.13
C ASN A 326 8.84 -24.73 10.00
N ILE A 327 8.01 -25.66 9.52
CA ILE A 327 6.95 -25.38 8.55
C ILE A 327 5.94 -24.39 9.15
N GLU A 328 5.55 -24.61 10.40
CA GLU A 328 4.65 -23.72 11.14
C GLU A 328 5.29 -22.34 11.33
N ALA A 329 6.57 -22.27 11.70
CA ALA A 329 7.29 -21.01 11.81
C ALA A 329 7.35 -20.24 10.48
N LEU A 330 7.61 -20.93 9.35
CA LEU A 330 7.58 -20.33 8.02
C LEU A 330 6.20 -19.73 7.69
N VAL A 331 5.14 -20.54 7.81
CA VAL A 331 3.79 -20.12 7.42
C VAL A 331 3.29 -19.03 8.36
N ASN A 332 3.45 -19.20 9.67
CA ASN A 332 2.98 -18.22 10.65
C ASN A 332 3.75 -16.91 10.55
N GLY A 333 5.08 -16.96 10.38
CA GLY A 333 5.90 -15.77 10.15
C GLY A 333 5.48 -15.01 8.89
N THR A 334 5.29 -15.72 7.78
CA THR A 334 4.85 -15.13 6.51
C THR A 334 3.49 -14.45 6.65
N GLU A 335 2.49 -15.17 7.17
CA GLU A 335 1.14 -14.60 7.34
C GLU A 335 1.10 -13.50 8.41
N GLN A 336 2.02 -13.49 9.38
CA GLN A 336 2.12 -12.43 10.37
C GLN A 336 2.71 -11.15 9.76
N ILE A 337 3.75 -11.25 8.93
CA ILE A 337 4.32 -10.10 8.21
C ILE A 337 3.26 -9.47 7.31
N ILE A 338 2.57 -10.28 6.50
CA ILE A 338 1.49 -9.81 5.60
C ILE A 338 0.34 -9.18 6.40
N GLN A 339 -0.07 -9.81 7.52
CA GLN A 339 -1.13 -9.27 8.36
C GLN A 339 -0.71 -7.97 9.06
N GLY A 340 0.56 -7.86 9.45
CA GLY A 340 1.12 -6.66 10.09
C GLY A 340 1.09 -5.46 9.15
N GLU A 341 1.55 -5.63 7.90
CA GLU A 341 1.47 -4.60 6.87
C GLU A 341 0.02 -4.16 6.62
N ASN A 342 -0.88 -5.13 6.42
CA ASN A 342 -2.29 -4.85 6.17
C ASN A 342 -2.96 -4.15 7.38
N ALA A 343 -2.63 -4.55 8.60
CA ALA A 343 -3.15 -3.90 9.80
C ALA A 343 -2.65 -2.45 9.92
N SER A 344 -1.38 -2.19 9.62
CA SER A 344 -0.82 -0.82 9.57
C SER A 344 -1.55 0.01 8.53
N TRP A 345 -1.70 -0.51 7.30
CA TRP A 345 -2.42 0.15 6.21
C TRP A 345 -3.88 0.46 6.59
N VAL A 346 -4.60 -0.52 7.17
CA VAL A 346 -5.99 -0.33 7.62
C VAL A 346 -6.06 0.79 8.65
N GLN A 347 -5.13 0.83 9.61
CA GLN A 347 -5.09 1.85 10.64
C GLN A 347 -4.82 3.24 10.05
N GLU A 348 -3.80 3.36 9.20
CA GLU A 348 -3.44 4.62 8.53
C GLU A 348 -4.58 5.16 7.65
N MET A 349 -5.29 4.27 6.95
CA MET A 349 -6.48 4.64 6.17
C MET A 349 -7.65 5.04 7.06
N ARG A 350 -7.85 4.38 8.19
CA ARG A 350 -8.88 4.79 9.16
C ARG A 350 -8.58 6.17 9.73
N ASP A 351 -7.34 6.43 10.10
CA ASP A 351 -6.92 7.73 10.62
C ASP A 351 -7.09 8.82 9.55
N ALA A 352 -6.74 8.54 8.28
CA ALA A 352 -7.03 9.43 7.16
C ALA A 352 -8.53 9.66 6.95
N LEU A 353 -9.36 8.63 7.07
CA LEU A 353 -10.82 8.77 6.93
C LEU A 353 -11.43 9.57 8.09
N ALA A 354 -10.97 9.35 9.32
CA ALA A 354 -11.40 10.09 10.50
C ALA A 354 -11.06 11.58 10.37
N GLU A 355 -9.87 11.91 9.89
CA GLU A 355 -9.47 13.28 9.58
C GLU A 355 -10.36 13.93 8.51
N LEU A 356 -10.77 13.17 7.50
CA LEU A 356 -11.60 13.67 6.39
C LEU A 356 -13.09 13.81 6.74
N TYR A 357 -13.60 13.03 7.70
CA TYR A 357 -15.01 13.00 8.06
C TYR A 357 -15.31 13.65 9.43
N GLY A 358 -14.28 13.91 10.24
CA GLY A 358 -14.36 14.47 11.59
C GLY A 358 -14.66 13.44 12.69
N ASP A 359 -14.47 13.83 13.95
CA ASP A 359 -14.49 12.99 15.17
C ASP A 359 -15.71 12.06 15.34
N GLN A 360 -16.85 12.29 14.67
CA GLN A 360 -18.05 11.48 14.83
C GLN A 360 -17.87 10.01 14.40
N GLU A 361 -17.02 9.73 13.42
CA GLU A 361 -16.75 8.35 12.98
C GLU A 361 -15.69 7.66 13.85
N GLN A 362 -14.69 8.41 14.33
CA GLN A 362 -13.63 7.88 15.20
C GLN A 362 -14.20 7.38 16.53
N VAL A 363 -15.21 8.07 17.08
CA VAL A 363 -15.93 7.61 18.28
C VAL A 363 -16.67 6.28 18.05
N GLN A 364 -17.22 6.04 16.86
CA GLN A 364 -17.87 4.77 16.53
C GLN A 364 -16.85 3.65 16.26
N ALA A 365 -15.77 3.95 15.55
CA ALA A 365 -14.69 3.01 15.26
C ALA A 365 -13.96 2.56 16.53
N ASP A 366 -13.66 3.49 17.45
CA ASP A 366 -13.04 3.21 18.74
C ASP A 366 -13.95 2.38 19.66
N GLN A 367 -15.27 2.62 19.64
CA GLN A 367 -16.23 1.81 20.38
C GLN A 367 -16.29 0.38 19.87
N LEU A 368 -16.28 0.19 18.55
CA LEU A 368 -16.25 -1.13 17.93
C LEU A 368 -14.92 -1.86 18.17
N GLN A 369 -13.79 -1.13 18.16
CA GLN A 369 -12.48 -1.70 18.44
C GLN A 369 -12.34 -2.12 19.91
N ARG A 370 -12.85 -1.34 20.86
CA ARG A 370 -12.90 -1.78 22.28
C ARG A 370 -13.75 -3.02 22.46
N MET A 371 -14.81 -3.19 21.68
CA MET A 371 -15.60 -4.43 21.66
C MET A 371 -14.85 -5.60 21.01
N ALA A 372 -14.06 -5.34 19.97
CA ALA A 372 -13.25 -6.35 19.29
C ALA A 372 -12.05 -6.79 20.14
N GLU A 373 -11.31 -5.86 20.75
CA GLU A 373 -10.20 -6.14 21.65
C GLU A 373 -10.65 -6.97 22.86
N GLN A 374 -11.82 -6.67 23.44
CA GLN A 374 -12.43 -7.50 24.49
C GLN A 374 -12.75 -8.94 24.03
N GLY A 375 -12.95 -9.17 22.73
CA GLY A 375 -13.13 -10.51 22.14
C GLY A 375 -11.83 -11.18 21.67
N THR A 376 -10.74 -10.43 21.47
CA THR A 376 -9.49 -10.90 20.82
C THR A 376 -8.34 -11.11 21.80
N LEU A 377 -8.46 -10.59 23.03
CA LEU A 377 -7.47 -10.71 24.12
C LEU A 377 -7.19 -12.15 24.60
N ILE A 378 -7.84 -13.17 24.04
CA ILE A 378 -7.56 -14.57 24.38
C ILE A 378 -6.32 -15.13 23.63
N ASN A 379 -5.76 -14.47 22.60
CA ASN A 379 -4.73 -15.12 21.75
C ASN A 379 -3.55 -14.25 21.23
N VAL A 380 -3.47 -12.95 21.51
CA VAL A 380 -2.42 -12.07 20.92
C VAL A 380 -1.16 -11.97 21.79
N ARG A 381 -1.29 -12.08 23.11
CA ARG A 381 -0.17 -11.84 24.05
C ARG A 381 0.90 -12.94 24.02
N ASP A 382 0.54 -14.16 23.62
CA ASP A 382 1.45 -15.31 23.64
C ASP A 382 2.33 -15.44 22.37
N ASN A 383 2.03 -14.73 21.28
CA ASN A 383 2.73 -14.91 19.99
C ASN A 383 3.83 -13.86 19.72
N GLN A 384 3.85 -12.73 20.43
CA GLN A 384 4.89 -11.71 20.24
C GLN A 384 6.26 -12.18 20.76
N GLU A 385 6.29 -13.03 21.79
CA GLU A 385 7.51 -13.62 22.34
C GLU A 385 8.14 -14.65 21.38
N ILE A 386 7.32 -15.34 20.58
CA ILE A 386 7.78 -16.39 19.66
C ILE A 386 8.54 -15.79 18.46
N VAL A 387 8.08 -14.67 17.90
CA VAL A 387 8.78 -13.99 16.79
C VAL A 387 10.14 -13.44 17.23
N GLN A 388 10.24 -12.90 18.44
CA GLN A 388 11.52 -12.45 18.98
C GLN A 388 12.50 -13.61 19.22
N GLN A 389 12.00 -14.79 19.61
CA GLN A 389 12.82 -16.01 19.75
C GLN A 389 13.25 -16.65 18.42
N ILE A 390 12.52 -16.40 17.32
CA ILE A 390 12.91 -16.89 15.99
C ILE A 390 13.99 -15.99 15.36
N VAL A 391 13.93 -14.67 15.61
CA VAL A 391 14.93 -13.70 15.11
C VAL A 391 16.25 -13.77 15.89
N VAL A 392 16.20 -14.13 17.18
CA VAL A 392 17.39 -14.45 17.98
C VAL A 392 17.54 -15.97 18.00
N GLY A 393 18.21 -16.54 16.99
CA GLY A 393 18.37 -17.99 16.85
C GLY A 393 18.81 -18.71 18.14
N PRO A 394 18.50 -20.01 18.30
CA PRO A 394 18.75 -20.72 19.55
C PRO A 394 20.25 -20.70 19.87
N VAL A 395 20.60 -20.09 21.01
CA VAL A 395 21.93 -20.21 21.60
C VAL A 395 22.12 -21.71 21.88
N LEU A 396 22.98 -22.34 21.09
CA LEU A 396 23.46 -23.69 21.35
C LEU A 396 24.24 -23.65 22.66
N ASP A 397 23.65 -24.23 23.70
CA ASP A 397 24.26 -24.45 25.01
C ASP A 397 25.46 -25.40 24.84
N PRO A 398 26.72 -24.97 25.08
CA PRO A 398 27.84 -25.88 25.11
C PRO A 398 27.83 -26.59 26.47
N GLN A 399 27.72 -27.91 26.42
CA GLN A 399 27.69 -28.80 27.57
C GLN A 399 28.77 -28.52 28.63
N GLU A 400 28.34 -28.43 29.88
CA GLU A 400 28.61 -29.43 30.93
C GLU A 400 29.94 -30.23 30.76
N GLU A 401 31.04 -29.68 31.27
CA GLU A 401 32.12 -30.48 31.88
C GLU A 401 32.45 -29.90 33.25
N ALA A 402 32.18 -30.70 34.29
CA ALA A 402 32.59 -30.46 35.66
C ALA A 402 34.08 -30.80 35.85
N VAL A 403 34.76 -30.15 36.81
CA VAL A 403 35.45 -30.78 37.96
C VAL A 403 36.29 -29.74 38.74
N GLU A 404 35.93 -29.62 40.03
CA GLU A 404 36.71 -29.35 41.26
C GLU A 404 37.90 -28.36 41.32
N GLY A 405 37.89 -27.51 42.36
CA GLY A 405 39.09 -27.26 43.18
C GLY A 405 39.30 -25.86 43.76
N GLU A 406 38.97 -25.71 45.05
CA GLU A 406 39.67 -24.90 46.08
C GLU A 406 39.73 -23.35 46.03
N GLU A 407 39.00 -22.75 46.99
CA GLU A 407 39.34 -21.52 47.76
C GLU A 407 40.73 -21.62 48.45
N PRO A 408 41.31 -20.59 49.12
CA PRO A 408 40.75 -19.28 49.50
C PRO A 408 41.71 -18.06 49.41
N ALA A 409 41.15 -16.88 49.73
CA ALA A 409 41.68 -15.89 50.69
C ALA A 409 41.71 -14.42 50.20
N GLU A 410 40.83 -13.66 50.84
CA GLU A 410 40.84 -12.22 51.11
C GLU A 410 42.21 -11.70 51.64
N PRO A 411 42.51 -10.37 51.61
CA PRO A 411 41.81 -9.45 52.50
C PRO A 411 41.50 -8.04 51.97
N ALA A 412 40.50 -7.46 52.63
CA ALA A 412 40.03 -6.09 52.59
C ALA A 412 41.09 -5.00 52.82
N ILE A 413 40.96 -3.87 52.10
CA ILE A 413 41.27 -2.52 52.60
C ILE A 413 40.28 -1.51 51.95
N ALA A 414 39.54 -0.80 52.80
CA ALA A 414 39.03 0.56 52.58
C ALA A 414 39.47 1.36 53.83
N PRO A 415 39.25 2.69 53.95
CA PRO A 415 38.77 3.71 53.00
C PRO A 415 39.69 4.96 52.96
N ASP A 416 39.54 5.88 51.99
CA ASP A 416 39.66 7.31 52.32
C ASP A 416 38.99 8.22 51.28
N GLN A 417 38.49 9.34 51.79
CA GLN A 417 37.79 10.40 51.09
C GLN A 417 38.76 11.46 50.56
N ALA A 418 38.41 12.15 49.47
CA ALA A 418 38.49 13.61 49.38
C ALA A 418 37.93 14.09 48.04
N GLN A 419 37.11 15.14 48.15
CA GLN A 419 36.62 16.01 47.10
C GLN A 419 37.80 16.70 46.39
N ASP A 420 37.67 16.98 45.08
CA ASP A 420 37.93 18.34 44.62
C ASP A 420 37.25 18.64 43.27
N SER A 421 36.65 19.81 43.27
CA SER A 421 35.97 20.52 42.19
C SER A 421 36.95 20.99 41.11
N ILE A 422 36.65 20.77 39.83
CA ILE A 422 37.08 21.67 38.75
C ILE A 422 35.96 21.79 37.70
N ASP A 423 35.47 23.02 37.61
CA ASP A 423 34.60 23.58 36.57
C ASP A 423 35.51 24.31 35.57
N ILE A 424 35.58 23.86 34.31
CA ILE A 424 36.16 24.63 33.20
C ILE A 424 35.33 24.39 31.93
N SER A 425 34.77 25.49 31.47
CA SER A 425 34.17 25.75 30.17
C SER A 425 35.21 25.74 29.04
N ASN A 426 34.78 25.32 27.85
CA ASN A 426 35.14 25.79 26.49
C ASN A 426 34.61 24.73 25.51
N ASP A 427 33.59 25.04 24.69
CA ASP A 427 33.75 25.65 23.37
C ASP A 427 34.90 25.01 22.59
N ASP A 428 34.57 24.12 21.66
CA ASP A 428 35.29 23.99 20.39
C ASP A 428 34.41 23.24 19.36
N ASP A 429 34.18 23.95 18.27
CA ASP A 429 33.60 23.49 17.01
C ASP A 429 34.36 22.29 16.45
N ILE A 430 33.63 21.23 16.07
CA ILE A 430 34.18 20.16 15.24
C ILE A 430 33.34 20.05 13.96
N ASP A 431 33.88 20.70 12.94
CA ASP A 431 33.56 20.59 11.54
C ASP A 431 34.19 19.28 11.01
N ILE A 432 33.38 18.31 10.57
CA ILE A 432 33.85 17.13 9.84
C ILE A 432 33.19 17.13 8.47
N SER A 433 33.86 17.81 7.55
CA SER A 433 33.85 17.47 6.13
C SER A 433 34.71 16.21 5.95
N GLY A 434 34.14 15.20 5.31
CA GLY A 434 34.81 13.93 5.03
C GLY A 434 34.20 13.29 3.79
N ASP A 435 34.75 13.68 2.65
CA ASP A 435 34.52 13.09 1.34
C ASP A 435 34.73 11.57 1.38
N ILE A 436 33.73 10.82 0.91
CA ILE A 436 33.89 9.40 0.59
C ILE A 436 33.53 9.22 -0.88
N ASP A 437 34.59 9.17 -1.68
CA ASP A 437 34.63 8.76 -3.08
C ASP A 437 34.51 7.23 -3.15
N ILE A 438 33.46 6.71 -3.81
CA ILE A 438 33.39 5.31 -4.24
C ILE A 438 32.91 5.31 -5.70
N SER A 439 33.85 5.56 -6.61
CA SER A 439 33.78 5.14 -8.00
C SER A 439 34.43 3.76 -8.11
N GLY A 440 33.61 2.74 -8.34
CA GLY A 440 34.05 1.38 -8.59
C GLY A 440 33.50 0.91 -9.93
N ASP A 441 34.33 1.00 -10.96
CA ASP A 441 34.10 0.43 -12.28
C ASP A 441 33.86 -1.08 -12.19
N ILE A 442 32.71 -1.55 -12.69
CA ILE A 442 32.51 -2.96 -13.00
C ILE A 442 32.16 -3.06 -14.48
N ASP A 443 33.18 -3.46 -15.23
CA ASP A 443 33.16 -3.82 -16.64
C ASP A 443 32.47 -5.20 -16.80
N PHE A 444 31.34 -5.23 -17.52
CA PHE A 444 30.71 -6.47 -17.97
C PHE A 444 30.66 -6.44 -19.50
N SER A 445 31.71 -7.01 -20.10
CA SER A 445 31.71 -7.42 -21.50
C SER A 445 31.66 -8.94 -21.62
N GLU A 446 31.06 -9.36 -22.72
CA GLU A 446 31.12 -10.69 -23.34
C GLU A 446 29.98 -11.69 -23.01
N ALA A 447 28.94 -11.56 -23.82
CA ALA A 447 27.87 -12.53 -24.02
C ALA A 447 28.38 -13.73 -24.84
N ASP A 448 28.11 -14.94 -24.35
CA ASP A 448 28.17 -16.17 -25.14
C ASP A 448 26.74 -16.61 -25.51
N HIS A 449 26.48 -16.68 -26.82
CA HIS A 449 25.18 -16.99 -27.40
C HIS A 449 24.97 -18.50 -27.49
N GLY A 450 24.36 -19.08 -26.45
CA GLY A 450 23.81 -20.43 -26.45
C GLY A 450 22.39 -20.49 -27.03
N ASN A 451 22.29 -20.95 -28.27
CA ASN A 451 21.07 -21.20 -29.03
C ASN A 451 20.20 -22.31 -28.39
N LEU A 452 19.03 -21.98 -27.86
CA LEU A 452 17.95 -22.94 -27.55
C LEU A 452 16.63 -22.44 -28.13
N SER A 453 16.25 -23.05 -29.24
CA SER A 453 14.93 -22.97 -29.85
C SER A 453 13.93 -23.82 -29.04
N GLY A 454 12.84 -23.22 -28.59
CA GLY A 454 11.66 -23.90 -28.03
C GLY A 454 10.47 -22.94 -28.03
N PRO A 455 9.28 -23.35 -28.51
CA PRO A 455 8.13 -22.46 -28.63
C PRO A 455 7.36 -22.48 -27.31
N ASP A 456 7.24 -21.32 -26.66
CA ASP A 456 6.08 -20.92 -25.86
C ASP A 456 6.29 -19.46 -25.43
N HIS A 457 5.72 -18.55 -26.20
CA HIS A 457 5.47 -17.19 -25.73
C HIS A 457 4.43 -17.27 -24.61
N VAL A 458 4.88 -17.39 -23.37
CA VAL A 458 4.06 -17.10 -22.20
C VAL A 458 3.86 -15.59 -22.18
N VAL A 459 2.70 -15.16 -22.71
CA VAL A 459 2.18 -13.82 -22.49
C VAL A 459 1.99 -13.67 -20.99
N LEU A 460 2.89 -12.95 -20.32
CA LEU A 460 2.65 -12.43 -18.99
C LEU A 460 1.45 -11.49 -19.11
N SER A 461 0.26 -12.01 -18.82
CA SER A 461 -0.94 -11.21 -18.70
C SER A 461 -0.66 -10.06 -17.74
N GLU A 462 -0.83 -8.83 -18.23
CA GLU A 462 -0.78 -7.61 -17.43
C GLU A 462 -1.55 -7.83 -16.14
N PHE A 463 -0.82 -7.78 -15.02
CA PHE A 463 -1.38 -7.73 -13.69
C PHE A 463 -2.20 -6.43 -13.60
N ASN A 464 -3.52 -6.55 -13.72
CA ASN A 464 -4.44 -5.45 -13.45
C ASN A 464 -4.50 -5.25 -11.93
N ASP A 465 -3.52 -4.52 -11.41
CA ASP A 465 -3.41 -4.17 -10.00
C ASP A 465 -4.63 -3.31 -9.62
N PRO A 466 -5.49 -3.75 -8.67
CA PRO A 466 -6.65 -2.96 -8.25
C PRO A 466 -6.27 -1.60 -7.63
N ASP A 467 -5.03 -1.43 -7.19
CA ASP A 467 -4.49 -0.17 -6.69
C ASP A 467 -3.99 0.76 -7.83
N GLN A 468 -4.13 0.35 -9.10
CA GLN A 468 -3.73 1.14 -10.26
C GLN A 468 -4.66 2.33 -10.48
N VAL A 469 -4.18 3.51 -10.07
CA VAL A 469 -4.59 4.77 -10.68
C VAL A 469 -3.90 4.84 -12.04
N ASP A 470 -4.68 4.84 -13.11
CA ASP A 470 -4.18 5.17 -14.44
C ASP A 470 -3.76 6.65 -14.44
N LEU A 471 -2.46 6.90 -14.32
CA LEU A 471 -1.88 8.24 -14.39
C LEU A 471 -1.77 8.74 -15.83
N SER A 472 -2.07 7.91 -16.84
CA SER A 472 -2.10 8.36 -18.24
C SER A 472 -3.23 9.37 -18.50
N GLU A 473 -4.27 9.40 -17.65
CA GLU A 473 -5.30 10.47 -17.67
C GLU A 473 -4.77 11.84 -17.23
N PHE A 474 -3.61 11.89 -16.56
CA PHE A 474 -2.93 13.12 -16.13
C PHE A 474 -1.59 13.34 -16.86
N ASN A 475 -1.38 12.68 -18.02
CA ASN A 475 -0.13 12.70 -18.75
C ASN A 475 0.19 14.09 -19.33
N VAL A 476 0.69 14.99 -18.48
CA VAL A 476 1.69 15.96 -18.90
C VAL A 476 2.98 15.15 -19.00
N ASP A 477 3.44 14.93 -20.23
CA ASP A 477 4.71 14.25 -20.47
C ASP A 477 5.84 15.15 -19.97
N LEU A 478 6.25 14.95 -18.71
CA LEU A 478 7.32 15.69 -18.05
C LEU A 478 8.69 15.03 -18.27
N SER A 479 8.75 13.95 -19.06
CA SER A 479 10.03 13.29 -19.38
C SER A 479 10.92 14.18 -20.25
N ASP A 480 10.35 15.13 -20.99
CA ASP A 480 11.08 16.17 -21.72
C ASP A 480 11.67 17.28 -20.82
N PHE A 481 11.25 17.39 -19.56
CA PHE A 481 11.65 18.50 -18.67
C PHE A 481 12.83 18.16 -17.73
N PHE A 482 13.21 16.88 -17.63
CA PHE A 482 14.24 16.40 -16.70
C PHE A 482 15.15 15.36 -17.35
N ASP A 483 15.75 15.70 -18.49
CA ASP A 483 16.94 15.00 -19.00
C ASP A 483 18.21 15.78 -18.58
N PRO A 484 18.92 15.36 -17.51
CA PRO A 484 20.12 16.04 -17.03
C PRO A 484 21.35 15.83 -17.94
N GLU A 485 21.22 15.12 -19.08
CA GLU A 485 22.35 14.78 -19.95
C GLU A 485 22.54 15.70 -21.17
N ASN A 486 21.73 16.75 -21.36
CA ASN A 486 21.75 17.53 -22.61
C ASN A 486 22.31 18.96 -22.55
N ASP A 487 22.88 19.42 -21.43
CA ASP A 487 23.46 20.77 -21.30
C ASP A 487 25.00 20.78 -21.22
N LEU A 488 25.66 20.13 -22.19
CA LEU A 488 27.06 20.41 -22.52
C LEU A 488 27.12 21.19 -23.84
N PRO A 489 27.60 22.45 -23.84
CA PRO A 489 27.74 23.22 -25.06
C PRO A 489 28.82 22.57 -25.95
N LYS A 490 28.41 22.10 -27.13
CA LYS A 490 29.34 21.73 -28.19
C LYS A 490 30.04 22.98 -28.70
N GLU A 491 31.33 23.08 -28.44
CA GLU A 491 32.24 23.97 -29.16
C GLU A 491 32.07 23.75 -30.67
N THR A 492 31.59 24.78 -31.36
CA THR A 492 31.70 24.88 -32.81
C THR A 492 32.60 26.07 -33.11
N SER A 493 33.80 25.73 -33.56
CA SER A 493 34.72 26.64 -34.23
C SER A 493 34.18 26.85 -35.64
N GLU A 494 33.79 28.08 -35.97
CA GLU A 494 33.88 28.59 -37.33
C GLU A 494 33.81 30.12 -37.32
N GLU A 495 34.92 30.72 -37.76
CA GLU A 495 35.08 32.13 -38.05
C GLU A 495 34.15 32.56 -39.20
N SER A 496 33.41 33.65 -39.03
CA SER A 496 33.15 34.56 -40.16
C SER A 496 32.79 35.95 -39.67
N GLU A 497 33.58 36.92 -40.11
CA GLU A 497 33.42 38.35 -39.93
C GLU A 497 32.03 38.85 -40.41
N THR A 498 31.35 39.68 -39.62
CA THR A 498 30.65 40.83 -40.20
C THR A 498 30.47 41.98 -39.20
N GLN A 499 30.60 43.19 -39.73
CA GLN A 499 30.74 44.48 -39.07
C GLN A 499 29.49 44.99 -38.33
N ALA A 500 29.74 45.54 -37.14
CA ALA A 500 29.34 46.85 -36.62
C ALA A 500 27.98 47.46 -37.04
N ALA A 501 27.06 47.55 -36.08
CA ALA A 501 26.22 48.73 -35.83
C ALA A 501 25.80 48.75 -34.35
N THR A 502 26.40 49.65 -33.58
CA THR A 502 26.06 49.97 -32.19
C THR A 502 24.95 51.01 -32.18
N ASP A 503 23.77 50.65 -31.67
CA ASP A 503 22.75 51.62 -31.24
C ASP A 503 22.73 51.69 -29.71
N ASP A 504 22.98 52.91 -29.22
CA ASP A 504 22.94 53.34 -27.83
C ASP A 504 21.55 53.14 -27.21
N ILE A 505 21.48 52.44 -26.08
CA ILE A 505 20.32 52.45 -25.19
C ILE A 505 20.61 53.42 -24.04
N ASP A 506 19.87 54.52 -24.01
CA ASP A 506 19.91 55.57 -22.98
C ASP A 506 19.21 55.10 -21.69
N TRP A 507 20.01 54.63 -20.73
CA TRP A 507 19.57 54.17 -19.41
C TRP A 507 19.11 55.30 -18.47
N ALA A 508 19.17 56.57 -18.86
CA ALA A 508 18.73 57.70 -18.03
C ALA A 508 17.20 57.93 -18.03
N LYS A 509 16.41 57.04 -18.66
CA LYS A 509 14.94 57.10 -18.70
C LYS A 509 14.22 55.93 -18.01
N VAL A 510 14.92 55.09 -17.25
CA VAL A 510 14.35 53.90 -16.57
C VAL A 510 14.41 54.01 -15.03
N LEU A 511 14.60 55.22 -14.50
CA LEU A 511 14.37 55.59 -13.09
C LEU A 511 13.49 56.85 -13.06
#